data_AF-A0A0F9TSY9-F1
#
_entry.id   AF-A0A0F9TSY9-F1
#
_cell.length_a   1.000
_cell.length_b   1.000
_cell.length_c   1.000
_cell.angle_alpha   90.00
_cell.angle_beta   90.00
_cell.angle_gamma   90.00
#
_symmetry.space_group_name_H-M   'P 1'
#
loop_
_entity.id
_entity.type
_entity.pdbx_description
1 polymer ?
#
loop_
_entity_poly.entity_id
_entity_poly.type
_entity_poly.pdbx_seq_one_letter_code
_entity_poly.pdbx_strand_id
1 'polypeptide(L)' 'MPEKMRKANAARSAVRSRVEHVFTCQKGPMGIFVRTIGIARAKAAITLANMAYNMKRWRWLDSRIASA' A
#
# COMPACT_ATOMS: atom_id res chain seq x y z
N MET A 1 20.08 19.04 6.51
CA MET A 1 18.62 19.23 6.65
C MET A 1 18.33 20.08 7.87
N PRO A 2 17.58 21.18 7.76
CA PRO A 2 17.18 21.98 8.91
C PRO A 2 16.45 21.14 9.96
N GLU A 3 16.68 21.38 11.24
CA GLU A 3 16.16 20.55 12.34
C GLU A 3 14.62 20.44 12.31
N LYS A 4 13.94 21.56 12.01
CA LYS A 4 12.48 21.62 11.83
C LYS A 4 12.00 20.67 10.74
N MET A 5 12.70 20.62 9.61
CA MET A 5 12.36 19.76 8.47
C MET A 5 12.58 18.29 8.83
N ARG A 6 13.66 17.97 9.55
CA ARG A 6 13.95 16.62 10.03
C ARG A 6 12.85 16.11 10.96
N LYS A 7 12.41 16.91 11.94
CA LYS A 7 11.30 16.57 12.85
C LYS A 7 9.98 16.34 12.10
N ALA A 8 9.64 17.22 11.15
CA ALA A 8 8.43 17.07 10.34
C ALA A 8 8.47 15.80 9.46
N ASN A 9 9.63 15.50 8.86
CA ASN A 9 9.80 14.28 8.06
C ASN A 9 9.72 13.03 8.92
N ALA A 10 10.35 13.00 10.10
CA ALA A 10 10.25 11.87 11.02
C ALA A 10 8.80 11.56 11.40
N ALA A 11 8.00 12.60 11.73
CA ALA A 11 6.59 12.45 12.04
C ALA A 11 5.78 11.89 10.85
N ARG A 12 6.00 12.41 9.63
CA ARG A 12 5.33 11.92 8.41
C ARG A 12 5.73 10.48 8.06
N SER A 13 7.03 10.18 8.17
CA SER A 13 7.58 8.87 7.84
C SER A 13 7.12 7.79 8.83
N ALA A 14 6.95 8.11 10.11
CA ALA A 14 6.44 7.18 11.12
C ALA A 14 5.03 6.65 10.78
N VAL A 15 4.21 7.47 10.10
CA VAL A 15 2.89 7.04 9.61
C VAL A 15 3.01 6.28 8.29
N ARG A 16 3.82 6.77 7.34
CA ARG A 16 3.97 6.19 5.99
C ARG A 16 4.61 4.81 6.00
N SER A 17 5.60 4.57 6.86
CA SER A 17 6.33 3.29 6.91
C SER A 17 5.41 2.10 7.19
N ARG A 18 4.33 2.30 7.95
CA ARG A 18 3.34 1.25 8.27
C ARG A 18 2.65 0.69 7.03
N VAL A 19 2.46 1.51 5.99
CA VAL A 19 1.74 1.15 4.76
C VAL A 19 2.65 1.04 3.54
N GLU A 20 3.93 1.39 3.67
CA GLU A 20 4.91 1.36 2.60
C GLU A 20 4.96 -0.01 1.90
N HIS A 21 4.96 -1.10 2.68
CA HIS A 21 4.95 -2.47 2.16
C HIS A 21 3.75 -2.76 1.21
N VAL A 22 2.60 -2.14 1.44
CA VAL A 22 1.42 -2.24 0.56
C VAL A 22 1.74 -1.61 -0.78
N PHE A 23 2.28 -0.38 -0.76
CA PHE A 23 2.66 0.35 -1.98
C PHE A 23 3.80 -0.35 -2.74
N THR A 24 4.77 -0.94 -2.03
CA THR A 24 5.84 -1.74 -2.65
C THR A 24 5.27 -2.94 -3.39
N CYS A 25 4.32 -3.66 -2.78
CA CYS A 25 3.64 -4.78 -3.43
C CYS A 25 2.83 -4.33 -4.67
N GLN A 26 2.12 -3.21 -4.54
CA GLN A 26 1.33 -2.64 -5.63
C GLN A 26 2.17 -2.20 -6.82
N LYS A 27 3.33 -1.57 -6.57
CA LYS A 27 4.21 -1.06 -7.63
C LYS A 27 5.13 -2.11 -8.22
N GLY A 28 5.59 -3.07 -7.43
CA GLY A 28 6.39 -4.18 -7.92
C GLY A 28 5.51 -5.33 -8.40
N PRO A 29 5.22 -6.35 -7.56
CA PRO A 29 4.49 -7.56 -7.94
C PRO A 29 3.16 -7.36 -8.68
N MET A 30 2.38 -6.32 -8.35
CA MET A 30 1.10 -6.07 -9.03
C MET A 30 1.23 -5.17 -10.27
N GLY A 31 2.36 -4.50 -10.47
CA GLY A 31 2.61 -3.63 -11.63
C GLY A 31 1.60 -2.48 -11.79
N ILE A 32 0.97 -2.00 -10.70
CA ILE A 32 -0.15 -1.06 -10.80
C ILE A 32 0.32 0.30 -11.33
N PHE A 33 -0.27 0.68 -12.46
CA PHE A 33 -0.07 1.97 -13.09
C PHE A 33 -1.41 2.54 -13.60
N VAL A 34 -1.93 3.54 -12.90
CA VAL A 34 -3.24 4.15 -13.20
C VAL A 34 -3.06 5.28 -14.22
N ARG A 35 -3.44 5.05 -15.49
CA ARG A 35 -3.48 6.07 -16.58
C ARG A 35 -4.89 6.38 -17.08
N THR A 36 -5.91 5.98 -16.31
CA THR A 36 -7.31 6.09 -16.75
C THR A 36 -7.78 7.55 -16.74
N ILE A 37 -8.54 7.95 -17.76
CA ILE A 37 -9.20 9.25 -17.80
C ILE A 37 -10.42 9.23 -16.87
N GLY A 38 -10.52 10.20 -15.96
CA GLY A 38 -11.65 10.36 -15.04
C GLY A 38 -11.42 9.78 -13.64
N ILE A 39 -11.79 10.54 -12.62
CA ILE A 39 -11.56 10.22 -11.20
C ILE A 39 -12.26 8.93 -10.78
N ALA A 40 -13.48 8.68 -11.26
CA ALA A 40 -14.24 7.47 -10.90
C ALA A 40 -13.52 6.19 -11.36
N ARG A 41 -12.93 6.19 -12.57
CA ARG A 41 -12.17 5.05 -13.10
C ARG A 41 -10.87 4.84 -12.33
N ALA A 42 -10.17 5.93 -12.00
CA ALA A 42 -8.96 5.87 -11.19
C ALA A 42 -9.26 5.29 -9.80
N LYS A 43 -10.35 5.75 -9.15
CA LYS A 43 -10.81 5.20 -7.87
C LYS A 43 -11.13 3.72 -7.97
N ALA A 44 -11.87 3.29 -8.99
CA ALA A 44 -12.20 1.88 -9.18
C ALA A 44 -10.94 1.00 -9.33
N ALA A 45 -9.96 1.42 -10.12
CA ALA A 45 -8.70 0.69 -10.29
C ALA A 45 -7.92 0.56 -8.97
N ILE A 46 -7.84 1.64 -8.19
CA ILE A 46 -7.18 1.64 -6.88
C ILE A 46 -7.93 0.75 -5.87
N THR A 47 -9.27 0.80 -5.86
CA THR A 47 -10.08 -0.04 -4.98
C THR A 47 -9.86 -1.52 -5.27
N LEU A 48 -9.88 -1.92 -6.56
CA LEU A 48 -9.64 -3.31 -6.94
C LEU A 48 -8.24 -3.79 -6.56
N ALA A 49 -7.23 -2.94 -6.78
CA ALA A 49 -5.86 -3.19 -6.34
C ALA A 49 -5.76 -3.45 -4.82
N ASN A 50 -6.37 -2.58 -4.02
CA ASN A 50 -6.39 -2.72 -2.57
C ASN A 50 -7.10 -4.01 -2.14
N MET A 51 -8.23 -4.35 -2.79
CA MET A 51 -8.98 -5.56 -2.48
C MET A 51 -8.15 -6.82 -2.78
N ALA A 52 -7.52 -6.89 -3.96
CA ALA A 52 -6.67 -8.02 -4.33
C ALA A 52 -5.46 -8.19 -3.38
N TYR A 53 -4.84 -7.07 -2.99
CA TYR A 53 -3.76 -7.09 -1.99
C TYR A 53 -4.25 -7.66 -0.63
N ASN A 54 -5.39 -7.16 -0.14
CA ASN A 54 -5.94 -7.59 1.15
C ASN A 54 -6.34 -9.07 1.13
N MET A 55 -6.93 -9.57 0.05
CA MET A 55 -7.26 -10.99 -0.11
C MET A 55 -6.00 -11.87 -0.09
N LYS A 56 -4.95 -11.46 -0.83
CA LYS A 56 -3.66 -12.17 -0.82
C LYS A 56 -3.03 -12.18 0.58
N ARG A 57 -3.05 -11.03 1.26
CA ARG A 57 -2.53 -10.89 2.62
C ARG A 57 -3.31 -11.76 3.60
N TRP A 58 -4.64 -11.77 3.50
CA TRP A 58 -5.50 -12.59 4.34
C TRP A 58 -5.20 -14.08 4.16
N ARG A 59 -5.13 -14.58 2.91
CA ARG A 59 -4.75 -15.97 2.64
C ARG A 59 -3.42 -16.35 3.30
N TRP A 60 -2.42 -15.46 3.25
CA TRP A 60 -1.14 -15.72 3.90
C TRP A 60 -1.26 -15.78 5.42
N LEU A 61 -2.00 -14.86 6.05
CA LEU A 61 -2.24 -14.89 7.50
C LEU A 61 -2.99 -16.15 7.92
N ASP A 62 -4.03 -16.52 7.18
CA ASP A 62 -4.84 -17.71 7.42
C ASP A 62 -4.00 -19.00 7.34
N SER A 63 -3.15 -19.11 6.31
CA SER A 63 -2.24 -20.26 6.19
C SER A 63 -1.22 -20.40 7.33
N ARG A 64 -0.86 -19.29 7.98
CA ARG A 64 0.04 -19.32 9.15
C ARG A 64 -0.66 -19.76 10.41
N ILE A 65 -1.93 -19.40 10.59
CA ILE A 65 -2.74 -19.85 11.73
C ILE A 65 -3.01 -21.35 11.60
N ALA A 66 -3.33 -21.84 10.40
CA ALA A 66 -3.57 -23.27 10.16
C ALA A 66 -2.32 -24.16 10.29
N SER A 67 -1.12 -23.58 10.28
CA SER A 67 0.15 -24.30 10.44
C SER A 67 0.66 -24.32 11.90
N ALA A 68 -0.05 -23.68 12.82
CA ALA A 68 0.23 -23.64 14.26
C ALA A 68 -0.66 -24.64 15.01
#